data_AF-X1LPD0-F1
#
_entry.id   AF-X1LPD0-F1
#
_cell.length_a   1.000
_cell.length_b   1.000
_cell.length_c   1.000
_cell.angle_alpha   90.00
_cell.angle_beta   90.00
_cell.angle_gamma   90.00
#
_symmetry.space_group_name_H-M   'P 1'
#
loop_
_entity.id
_entity.type
_entity.pdbx_description
1 polymer ?
#
loop_
_entity_poly.entity_id
_entity_poly.type
_entity_poly.pdbx_seq_one_letter_code
_entity_poly.pdbx_strand_id
1 'polypeptide(L)'
;MLERIQPKDSDWRGSADIPEPSPVGSLAVGAIDNVLTVKEFIDGIIREAEELSPEKVFYYIYGVLYSNIYRKKYEEFLQIDFPRVPFTSDYQLFQKVSQLGKQLVKLHLLESPLLSQPEAKYPAIGTDRVEMREYQEKTGTVFINSQQYF
;
A
#
# COMPACT_ATOMS: atom_id res chain seq x y z
N MET A 1 -20.20 -1.37 -48.89
CA MET A 1 -18.99 -1.17 -48.07
C MET A 1 -19.07 0.26 -47.56
N LEU A 2 -19.26 0.45 -46.25
CA LEU A 2 -19.49 1.76 -45.62
C LEU A 2 -18.19 2.24 -44.98
N GLU A 3 -17.62 3.34 -45.45
CA GLU A 3 -16.44 3.99 -44.86
C GLU A 3 -16.84 4.91 -43.71
N ARG A 4 -16.13 4.79 -42.58
CA ARG A 4 -16.32 5.61 -41.37
C ARG A 4 -15.53 6.92 -41.48
N ILE A 5 -16.23 7.99 -41.15
CA ILE A 5 -15.76 9.37 -41.01
C ILE A 5 -14.87 9.51 -39.75
N GLN A 6 -13.74 10.21 -39.84
CA GLN A 6 -12.92 10.69 -38.70
C GLN A 6 -13.00 12.24 -38.62
N PRO A 7 -13.15 12.85 -37.43
CA PRO A 7 -13.30 14.30 -37.31
C PRO A 7 -11.98 15.07 -37.08
N LYS A 8 -11.63 15.87 -38.10
CA LYS A 8 -11.39 17.33 -38.14
C LYS A 8 -10.78 18.08 -36.92
N ASP A 9 -9.57 18.58 -37.16
CA ASP A 9 -8.92 19.86 -36.78
C ASP A 9 -9.01 20.41 -35.34
N SER A 10 -7.84 20.68 -34.73
CA SER A 10 -7.54 22.06 -34.26
C SER A 10 -6.06 22.26 -33.96
N ASP A 11 -5.55 23.35 -34.51
CA ASP A 11 -4.22 23.94 -34.38
C ASP A 11 -3.71 24.06 -32.95
N TRP A 12 -2.45 23.69 -32.73
CA TRP A 12 -1.64 24.27 -31.65
C TRP A 12 -0.24 24.66 -32.13
N ARG A 13 -0.13 25.89 -32.68
CA ARG A 13 1.11 26.67 -32.74
C ARG A 13 0.85 28.03 -32.10
N GLY A 14 1.56 28.35 -31.02
CA GLY A 14 1.60 29.70 -30.46
C GLY A 14 2.13 29.72 -29.03
N SER A 15 3.35 30.26 -28.88
CA SER A 15 4.05 30.48 -27.62
C SER A 15 3.32 31.49 -26.72
N ALA A 16 3.02 31.11 -25.48
CA ALA A 16 2.89 31.97 -24.30
C ALA A 16 2.80 31.08 -23.05
N ASP A 17 3.74 31.30 -22.12
CA ASP A 17 3.66 30.94 -20.70
C ASP A 17 3.36 29.48 -20.32
N ILE A 18 4.37 28.61 -20.49
CA ILE A 18 4.51 27.48 -19.57
C ILE A 18 5.13 28.08 -18.30
N PRO A 19 4.45 28.08 -17.13
CA PRO A 19 5.07 28.57 -15.91
C PRO A 19 6.28 27.71 -15.62
N GLU A 20 7.45 28.34 -15.50
CA GLU A 20 8.62 27.65 -14.97
C GLU A 20 8.27 27.07 -13.59
N PRO A 21 8.73 25.84 -13.27
CA PRO A 21 8.46 25.25 -11.97
C PRO A 21 8.94 26.22 -10.89
N SER A 22 8.02 26.69 -10.07
CA SER A 22 8.30 27.58 -8.95
C SER A 22 9.45 27.01 -8.12
N PRO A 23 10.45 27.82 -7.72
CA PRO A 23 11.52 27.35 -6.85
C PRO A 23 10.92 27.15 -5.46
N VAL A 24 10.35 25.97 -5.22
CA VAL A 24 10.06 25.52 -3.87
C VAL A 24 11.40 25.48 -3.17
N GLY A 25 11.52 26.34 -2.17
CA GLY A 25 12.78 26.74 -1.57
C GLY A 25 13.66 25.56 -1.19
N SER A 26 14.95 25.79 -1.37
CA SER A 26 16.03 25.14 -0.65
C SER A 26 15.76 25.22 0.87
N LEU A 27 14.95 24.30 1.36
CA LEU A 27 14.96 23.86 2.75
C LEU A 27 15.70 22.55 2.72
N ALA A 28 16.88 22.57 3.32
CA ALA A 28 17.78 21.43 3.45
C ALA A 28 16.99 20.15 3.74
N VAL A 29 16.84 19.31 2.70
CA VAL A 29 16.49 17.91 2.84
C VAL A 29 17.76 17.21 3.30
N GLY A 30 18.22 17.57 4.50
CA GLY A 30 19.29 16.88 5.19
C GLY A 30 18.77 15.52 5.59
N ALA A 31 19.43 14.47 5.08
CA ALA A 31 19.20 13.05 5.36
C ALA A 31 18.08 12.34 4.57
N ILE A 32 18.08 12.50 3.24
CA ILE A 32 17.70 11.39 2.34
C ILE A 32 18.78 11.15 1.26
N ASP A 33 20.04 11.43 1.58
CA ASP A 33 21.15 11.36 0.61
C ASP A 33 21.54 9.93 0.19
N ASN A 34 20.74 8.92 0.52
CA ASN A 34 20.94 7.53 0.13
C ASN A 34 19.60 6.87 -0.28
N VAL A 35 18.89 7.47 -1.22
CA VAL A 35 17.87 6.71 -1.97
C VAL A 35 18.62 5.90 -3.03
N LEU A 36 18.91 4.64 -2.71
CA LEU A 36 19.43 3.70 -3.71
C LEU A 36 18.49 3.70 -4.91
N THR A 37 19.05 3.91 -6.10
CA THR A 37 18.27 3.66 -7.32
C THR A 37 17.89 2.18 -7.36
N VAL A 38 16.81 1.83 -8.05
CA VAL A 38 16.40 0.42 -8.23
C VAL A 38 17.57 -0.42 -8.74
N LYS A 39 18.41 0.15 -9.62
CA LYS A 39 19.62 -0.49 -10.12
C LYS A 39 20.67 -0.72 -9.03
N GLU A 40 21.00 0.29 -8.22
CA GLU A 40 21.99 0.14 -7.14
C GLU A 40 21.50 -0.79 -6.01
N PHE A 41 20.20 -0.77 -5.73
CA PHE A 41 19.58 -1.72 -4.81
C PHE A 41 19.70 -3.16 -5.34
N ILE A 42 19.35 -3.37 -6.62
CA ILE A 42 19.48 -4.66 -7.28
C ILE A 42 20.95 -5.11 -7.27
N ASP A 43 21.88 -4.26 -7.67
CA ASP A 43 23.31 -4.58 -7.74
C ASP A 43 23.91 -4.88 -6.34
N GLY A 44 23.45 -4.17 -5.30
CA GLY A 44 23.86 -4.38 -3.91
C GLY A 44 23.32 -5.68 -3.30
N ILE A 45 22.04 -5.98 -3.52
CA ILE A 45 21.41 -7.20 -2.98
C ILE A 45 21.83 -8.44 -3.78
N ILE A 46 21.87 -8.37 -5.13
CA ILE A 46 22.21 -9.51 -5.99
C ILE A 46 23.61 -10.05 -5.69
N ARG A 47 24.54 -9.20 -5.26
CA ARG A 47 25.88 -9.63 -4.82
C ARG A 47 25.86 -10.56 -3.60
N GLU A 48 24.88 -10.42 -2.72
CA GLU A 48 24.72 -11.23 -1.50
C GLU A 48 23.61 -12.28 -1.60
N ALA A 49 22.74 -12.19 -2.62
CA ALA A 49 21.52 -12.98 -2.72
C ALA A 49 21.38 -13.67 -4.09
N GLU A 50 21.67 -14.97 -4.13
CA GLU A 50 21.26 -15.85 -5.24
C GLU A 50 19.72 -15.97 -5.38
N GLU A 51 18.93 -15.43 -4.44
CA GLU A 51 17.47 -15.60 -4.36
C GLU A 51 16.68 -14.29 -4.14
N LEU A 52 16.99 -13.20 -4.83
CA LEU A 52 16.06 -12.07 -4.88
C LEU A 52 14.87 -12.43 -5.79
N SER A 53 13.72 -12.77 -5.21
CA SER A 53 12.49 -13.04 -5.97
C SER A 53 11.56 -11.81 -6.01
N PRO A 54 10.75 -11.64 -7.07
CA PRO A 54 9.75 -10.58 -7.15
C PRO A 54 8.81 -10.54 -5.94
N GLU A 55 8.46 -11.70 -5.39
CA GLU A 55 7.62 -11.82 -4.19
C GLU A 55 8.32 -11.24 -2.96
N LYS A 56 9.63 -11.50 -2.78
CA LYS A 56 10.37 -10.92 -1.65
C LYS A 56 10.38 -9.40 -1.72
N VAL A 57 10.55 -8.82 -2.91
CA VAL A 57 10.48 -7.37 -3.13
C VAL A 57 9.07 -6.84 -2.87
N PHE A 58 8.03 -7.51 -3.38
CA PHE A 58 6.63 -7.18 -3.11
C PHE A 58 6.33 -7.16 -1.61
N TYR A 59 6.73 -8.21 -0.89
CA TYR A 59 6.52 -8.27 0.55
C TYR A 59 7.30 -7.20 1.30
N TYR A 60 8.53 -6.89 0.88
CA TYR A 60 9.29 -5.78 1.47
C TYR A 60 8.54 -4.46 1.33
N ILE A 61 8.09 -4.12 0.11
CA ILE A 61 7.29 -2.93 -0.16
C ILE A 61 6.05 -2.92 0.73
N TYR A 62 5.35 -4.05 0.83
CA TYR A 62 4.16 -4.18 1.69
C TYR A 62 4.49 -3.88 3.16
N GLY A 63 5.58 -4.44 3.68
CA GLY A 63 6.04 -4.21 5.04
C GLY A 63 6.37 -2.73 5.31
N VAL A 64 7.06 -2.07 4.38
CA VAL A 64 7.40 -0.64 4.51
C VAL A 64 6.14 0.22 4.50
N LEU A 65 5.21 -0.02 3.57
CA LEU A 65 3.98 0.77 3.45
C LEU A 65 3.04 0.62 4.64
N TYR A 66 3.14 -0.46 5.41
CA TYR A 66 2.39 -0.67 6.66
C TYR A 66 3.16 -0.28 7.92
N SER A 67 4.40 0.21 7.80
CA SER A 67 5.15 0.73 8.94
C SER A 67 4.57 2.06 9.44
N ASN A 68 4.20 2.13 10.72
CA ASN A 68 3.76 3.36 11.37
C ASN A 68 4.82 4.47 11.30
N ILE A 69 6.10 4.10 11.37
CA ILE A 69 7.21 5.06 11.25
C ILE A 69 7.25 5.66 9.84
N TYR A 70 7.10 4.82 8.81
CA TYR A 70 7.07 5.29 7.42
C TYR A 70 5.86 6.20 7.16
N ARG A 71 4.64 5.75 7.53
CA ARG A 71 3.40 6.51 7.32
C ARG A 71 3.43 7.87 8.01
N LYS A 72 3.95 7.93 9.24
CA LYS A 72 4.09 9.19 9.99
C LYS A 72 5.17 10.10 9.38
N LYS A 73 6.30 9.55 8.95
CA LYS A 73 7.41 10.33 8.38
C LYS A 73 7.04 10.98 7.04
N TYR A 74 6.22 10.31 6.22
CA TYR A 74 5.88 10.75 4.87
C TYR A 74 4.41 11.15 4.71
N GLU A 75 3.69 11.42 5.80
CA GLU A 75 2.24 11.67 5.82
C GLU A 75 1.79 12.70 4.78
N GLU A 76 2.45 13.87 4.73
CA GLU A 76 2.14 14.95 3.80
C GLU A 76 2.35 14.51 2.33
N PHE A 77 3.44 13.78 2.06
CA PHE A 77 3.75 13.30 0.70
C PHE A 77 2.79 12.21 0.24
N LEU A 78 2.37 11.32 1.15
CA LEU A 78 1.44 10.23 0.86
C LEU A 78 0.03 10.72 0.49
N GLN A 79 -0.33 11.95 0.87
CA GLN A 79 -1.61 12.56 0.50
C GLN A 79 -1.59 13.20 -0.89
N ILE A 80 -0.42 13.58 -1.38
CA ILE A 80 -0.26 14.41 -2.59
C ILE A 80 0.13 13.57 -3.81
N ASP A 81 1.00 12.58 -3.63
CA ASP A 81 1.59 11.79 -4.73
C ASP A 81 1.77 10.30 -4.35
N PHE A 82 2.16 9.48 -5.32
CA PHE A 82 2.43 8.07 -5.11
C PHE A 82 3.55 7.83 -4.08
N PRO A 83 3.43 6.77 -3.25
CA PRO A 83 4.42 6.47 -2.22
C PRO A 83 5.78 6.11 -2.81
N ARG A 84 6.85 6.73 -2.27
CA ARG A 84 8.24 6.43 -2.62
C ARG A 84 8.85 5.52 -1.56
N VAL A 85 9.09 4.27 -1.92
CA VAL A 85 9.59 3.25 -0.98
C VAL A 85 11.12 3.32 -0.89
N PRO A 86 11.69 3.61 0.29
CA PRO A 86 13.12 3.53 0.49
C PRO A 86 13.58 2.07 0.46
N PHE A 87 14.71 1.83 -0.20
CA PHE A 87 15.37 0.53 -0.21
C PHE A 87 16.61 0.55 0.67
N THR A 88 16.84 -0.53 1.39
CA THR A 88 18.02 -0.72 2.24
C THR A 88 19.11 -1.48 1.49
N SER A 89 20.38 -1.10 1.70
CA SER A 89 21.54 -1.89 1.27
C SER A 89 21.82 -3.07 2.21
N ASP A 90 21.31 -3.04 3.46
CA ASP A 90 21.41 -4.15 4.40
C ASP A 90 20.43 -5.26 4.01
N TYR A 91 20.97 -6.38 3.51
CA TYR A 91 20.20 -7.54 3.09
C TYR A 91 19.44 -8.21 4.24
N GLN A 92 20.00 -8.25 5.45
CA GLN A 92 19.35 -8.83 6.62
C GLN A 92 18.13 -8.00 7.03
N LEU A 93 18.24 -6.68 6.95
CA LEU A 93 17.11 -5.79 7.17
C LEU A 93 16.03 -5.98 6.09
N PHE A 94 16.43 -6.08 4.82
CA PHE A 94 15.51 -6.38 3.72
C PHE A 94 14.73 -7.68 3.96
N GLN A 95 15.42 -8.77 4.32
CA GLN A 95 14.80 -10.06 4.60
C GLN A 95 13.79 -9.99 5.76
N LYS A 96 14.17 -9.35 6.87
CA LYS A 96 13.28 -9.19 8.04
C LYS A 96 11.99 -8.46 7.68
N VAL A 97 12.12 -7.33 6.98
CA VAL A 97 10.95 -6.53 6.56
C VAL A 97 10.09 -7.30 5.56
N SER A 98 10.72 -8.01 4.61
CA SER A 98 10.01 -8.88 3.66
C SER A 98 9.24 -10.01 4.36
N GLN A 99 9.82 -10.65 5.38
CA GLN A 99 9.10 -11.66 6.18
C GLN A 99 7.89 -11.08 6.92
N LEU A 100 8.03 -9.91 7.55
CA LEU A 100 6.91 -9.23 8.19
C LEU A 100 5.82 -8.86 7.17
N GLY A 101 6.21 -8.32 6.01
CA GLY A 101 5.28 -8.02 4.93
C GLY A 101 4.55 -9.26 4.41
N LYS A 102 5.24 -10.41 4.29
CA LYS A 102 4.63 -11.69 3.93
C LYS A 102 3.59 -12.14 4.97
N GLN A 103 3.88 -11.99 6.25
CA GLN A 103 2.92 -12.29 7.32
C GLN A 103 1.68 -11.40 7.23
N LEU A 104 1.87 -10.09 6.99
CA LEU A 104 0.77 -9.15 6.79
C LEU A 104 -0.11 -9.52 5.58
N VAL A 105 0.51 -9.86 4.44
CA VAL A 105 -0.24 -10.31 3.25
C VAL A 105 -1.08 -11.53 3.57
N LYS A 106 -0.50 -12.55 4.23
CA LYS A 106 -1.25 -13.74 4.64
C LYS A 106 -2.41 -13.43 5.58
N LEU A 107 -2.25 -12.47 6.49
CA LEU A 107 -3.33 -12.02 7.36
C LEU A 107 -4.44 -11.33 6.57
N HIS A 108 -4.10 -10.42 5.65
CA HIS A 108 -5.08 -9.69 4.84
C HIS A 108 -5.77 -10.56 3.78
N LEU A 109 -5.17 -11.68 3.39
CA LEU A 109 -5.77 -12.67 2.50
C LEU A 109 -6.55 -13.77 3.26
N LEU A 110 -6.63 -13.69 4.59
CA LEU A 110 -7.26 -14.70 5.44
C LEU A 110 -6.63 -16.11 5.34
N GLU A 111 -5.37 -16.21 4.93
CA GLU A 111 -4.62 -17.47 4.77
C GLU A 111 -3.77 -17.82 5.99
N SER A 112 -3.64 -16.90 6.94
CA SER A 112 -2.79 -17.08 8.11
C SER A 112 -3.41 -18.06 9.11
N PRO A 113 -2.65 -19.06 9.61
CA PRO A 113 -3.08 -19.91 10.71
C PRO A 113 -3.45 -19.13 11.98
N LEU A 114 -2.94 -17.90 12.13
CA LEU A 114 -3.29 -17.00 13.23
C LEU A 114 -4.79 -16.63 13.25
N LEU A 115 -5.49 -16.81 12.14
CA LEU A 115 -6.92 -16.52 12.02
C LEU A 115 -7.82 -17.73 12.32
N SER A 116 -7.23 -18.87 12.69
CA SER A 116 -7.99 -20.09 13.02
C SER A 116 -8.90 -19.95 14.24
N GLN A 117 -8.67 -18.93 15.09
CA GLN A 117 -9.50 -18.62 16.25
C GLN A 117 -9.90 -17.14 16.20
N PRO A 118 -10.95 -16.78 15.45
CA PRO A 118 -11.40 -15.40 15.37
C PRO A 118 -11.96 -14.92 16.72
N GLU A 119 -11.67 -13.67 17.08
CA GLU A 119 -12.22 -13.04 18.28
C GLU A 119 -13.72 -12.80 18.17
N ALA A 120 -14.18 -12.35 17.00
CA ALA A 120 -15.59 -12.20 16.68
C ALA A 120 -16.21 -13.57 16.41
N LYS A 121 -17.29 -13.89 17.13
CA LYS A 121 -18.06 -15.13 16.97
C LYS A 121 -19.38 -14.82 16.30
N TYR A 122 -19.98 -15.83 15.67
CA TYR A 122 -21.31 -15.71 15.09
C TYR A 122 -22.16 -16.90 15.57
N PRO A 123 -22.68 -16.84 16.82
CA PRO A 123 -23.22 -18.02 17.49
C PRO A 123 -24.67 -18.35 17.10
N ALA A 124 -25.39 -17.41 16.50
CA ALA A 124 -26.82 -17.56 16.23
C ALA A 124 -27.09 -17.97 14.77
N ILE A 125 -27.74 -19.13 14.62
CA ILE A 125 -28.22 -19.63 13.32
C ILE A 125 -29.53 -18.92 12.96
N GLY A 126 -29.69 -18.52 11.70
CA GLY A 126 -30.85 -17.79 11.24
C GLY A 126 -30.85 -17.60 9.72
N THR A 127 -31.39 -16.48 9.25
CA THR A 127 -31.58 -16.21 7.81
C THR A 127 -30.32 -15.70 7.11
N ASP A 128 -29.31 -15.26 7.88
CA ASP A 128 -28.12 -14.54 7.43
C ASP A 128 -28.44 -13.28 6.61
N ARG A 129 -29.69 -12.79 6.71
CA ARG A 129 -30.12 -11.54 6.07
C ARG A 129 -29.83 -10.39 7.01
N VAL A 130 -29.14 -9.39 6.46
CA VAL A 130 -28.94 -8.11 7.12
C VAL A 130 -30.21 -7.29 6.95
N GLU A 131 -30.92 -7.10 8.04
CA GLU A 131 -32.14 -6.28 8.14
C GLU A 131 -31.85 -4.97 8.87
N MET A 132 -30.93 -5.00 9.83
CA MET A 132 -30.50 -3.83 10.61
C MET A 132 -29.00 -3.86 10.88
N ARG A 133 -28.48 -2.76 11.43
CA ARG A 133 -27.09 -2.62 11.88
C ARG A 133 -27.11 -1.86 13.19
N GLU A 134 -27.28 -2.58 14.29
CA GLU A 134 -27.38 -2.00 15.62
C GLU A 134 -26.19 -2.42 16.47
N TYR A 135 -25.51 -1.46 17.07
CA TYR A 135 -24.40 -1.71 17.99
C TYR A 135 -24.83 -1.45 19.43
N GLN A 136 -24.64 -2.46 20.28
CA GLN A 136 -24.90 -2.37 21.72
C GLN A 136 -23.58 -2.21 22.47
N GLU A 137 -23.25 -0.97 22.83
CA GLU A 137 -21.97 -0.61 23.47
C GLU A 137 -21.71 -1.38 24.78
N LYS A 138 -22.76 -1.62 25.57
CA LYS A 138 -22.64 -2.34 26.86
C LYS A 138 -22.13 -3.77 26.72
N THR A 139 -22.47 -4.44 25.61
CA THR A 139 -22.10 -5.84 25.36
C THR A 139 -21.05 -5.97 24.26
N GLY A 140 -20.74 -4.89 23.54
CA GLY A 140 -19.86 -4.90 22.37
C GLY A 140 -20.46 -5.64 21.18
N THR A 141 -21.78 -5.85 21.16
CA THR A 141 -22.45 -6.73 20.20
C THR A 141 -22.96 -5.96 18.99
N VAL A 142 -22.79 -6.52 17.79
CA VAL A 142 -23.33 -5.96 16.53
C VAL A 142 -24.43 -6.88 16.01
N PHE A 143 -25.66 -6.39 15.98
CA PHE A 143 -26.81 -7.11 15.44
C PHE A 143 -26.99 -6.83 13.95
N ILE A 144 -27.24 -7.90 13.18
CA ILE A 144 -27.63 -7.80 11.77
C ILE A 144 -29.13 -7.99 11.55
N ASN A 145 -29.81 -8.63 12.51
CA ASN A 145 -31.26 -8.76 12.61
C ASN A 145 -31.62 -9.09 14.07
N SER A 146 -32.91 -9.30 14.35
CA SER A 146 -33.39 -9.55 15.72
C SER A 146 -32.84 -10.84 16.37
N GLN A 147 -32.26 -11.75 15.59
CA GLN A 147 -31.82 -13.08 16.05
C GLN A 147 -30.30 -13.27 15.95
N GLN A 148 -29.64 -12.62 14.99
CA GLN A 148 -28.25 -12.88 14.62
C GLN A 148 -27.34 -11.68 14.87
N TYR A 149 -26.18 -11.96 15.43
CA TYR A 149 -25.25 -10.97 15.94
C TYR A 149 -23.80 -11.49 15.97
N PHE A 150 -22.86 -10.54 16.04
CA PHE A 150 -21.43 -10.75 16.27
C PHE A 150 -21.03 -10.26 17.66
#